data_AF-A0A4Q5Z2Z9-F1
#
_entry.id   AF-A0A4Q5Z2Z9-F1
#
_cell.length_a   1.000
_cell.length_b   1.000
_cell.length_c   1.000
_cell.angle_alpha   90.00
_cell.angle_beta   90.00
_cell.angle_gamma   90.00
#
_symmetry.space_group_name_H-M   'P 1'
#
loop_
_entity.id
_entity.type
_entity.pdbx_description
1 polymer ?
#
loop_
_entity_poly.entity_id
_entity_poly.type
_entity_poly.pdbx_seq_one_letter_code
_entity_poly.pdbx_strand_id
1 'polypeptide(L)'
;MNNIDNIIAIEGQTPEIKKAPRKRFVRSLEYEVIANLATKQYLQGDAILFDKLLSIPLAERIPGLINNYGLQRAHRLIKMILQEFCYGIALPKSAKLTDTKIAACACDLILSAYEDQLSLEDLIVFFERAKEGKYGKFKGMVTHFSIMQKLEQYRIDRSEAYYKLKDEQEAQLKKMNEFPRIGEVRIIGEIMNGAEIIDMVKRKSG
;
A
#
# COMPACT_ATOMS: atom_id res chain seq x y z
N MET A 1 39.53 0.75 27.05
CA MET A 1 40.39 -0.33 26.52
C MET A 1 40.80 0.07 25.12
N ASN A 2 42.05 0.49 24.97
CA ASN A 2 42.62 1.01 23.72
C ASN A 2 42.95 -0.16 22.81
N ASN A 3 42.33 -0.21 21.62
CA ASN A 3 42.76 -1.12 20.56
C ASN A 3 43.87 -0.42 19.78
N ILE A 4 45.10 -0.86 20.00
CA ILE A 4 46.29 -0.35 19.32
C ILE A 4 46.35 -1.09 17.98
N ASP A 5 46.02 -0.40 16.91
CA ASP A 5 46.25 -0.86 15.54
C ASP A 5 47.77 -0.92 15.30
N ASN A 6 48.37 -2.09 15.50
CA ASN A 6 49.75 -2.36 15.11
C ASN A 6 49.82 -2.50 13.59
N ILE A 7 49.97 -1.36 12.91
CA ILE A 7 50.45 -1.32 11.52
C ILE A 7 51.90 -0.84 11.57
N ILE A 8 52.83 -1.78 11.56
CA ILE A 8 54.25 -1.46 11.32
C ILE A 8 54.35 -1.12 9.83
N ALA A 9 54.58 0.17 9.53
CA ALA A 9 54.87 0.62 8.19
C ALA A 9 56.29 0.21 7.81
N ILE A 10 56.43 -0.69 6.82
CA ILE A 10 57.69 -0.93 6.13
C ILE A 10 57.83 0.17 5.07
N GLU A 11 58.90 0.97 5.16
CA GLU A 11 59.18 2.05 4.20
C GLU A 11 59.22 1.52 2.76
N GLY A 12 58.43 2.15 1.88
CA GLY A 12 58.53 1.97 0.42
C GLY A 12 57.39 1.20 -0.28
N GLN A 13 56.39 0.69 0.43
CA GLN A 13 55.21 0.08 -0.23
C GLN A 13 53.95 0.87 0.09
N THR A 14 53.34 1.46 -0.95
CA THR A 14 51.98 1.97 -0.85
C THR A 14 51.07 0.78 -0.53
N PRO A 15 50.23 0.85 0.51
CA PRO A 15 49.35 -0.27 0.84
C PRO A 15 48.35 -0.45 -0.29
N GLU A 16 48.47 -1.55 -1.04
CA GLU A 16 47.45 -1.96 -2.00
C GLU A 16 46.18 -2.32 -1.21
N ILE A 17 45.25 -1.38 -1.15
CA ILE A 17 43.91 -1.61 -0.63
C ILE A 17 43.23 -2.59 -1.58
N LYS A 18 43.30 -3.89 -1.26
CA LYS A 18 42.53 -4.92 -1.95
C LYS A 18 41.05 -4.55 -1.87
N LYS A 19 40.50 -4.05 -2.98
CA LYS A 19 39.08 -3.73 -3.10
C LYS A 19 38.29 -4.99 -2.76
N ALA A 20 37.59 -4.96 -1.62
CA ALA A 20 36.74 -6.05 -1.20
C ALA A 20 35.82 -6.47 -2.36
N PRO A 21 35.60 -7.77 -2.59
CA PRO A 21 34.76 -8.24 -3.67
C PRO A 21 33.37 -7.62 -3.52
N ARG A 22 32.89 -6.99 -4.61
CA ARG A 22 31.60 -6.30 -4.63
C ARG A 22 30.50 -7.30 -4.30
N LYS A 23 29.85 -7.17 -3.14
CA LYS A 23 28.67 -7.95 -2.77
C LYS A 23 27.64 -7.83 -3.90
N ARG A 24 27.36 -8.93 -4.59
CA ARG A 24 26.25 -8.99 -5.56
C ARG A 24 24.96 -8.84 -4.75
N PHE A 25 24.09 -7.95 -5.19
CA PHE A 25 22.76 -7.87 -4.62
C PHE A 25 22.00 -9.15 -5.01
N VAL A 26 21.60 -9.93 -4.00
CA VAL A 26 20.70 -11.08 -4.16
C VAL A 26 19.35 -10.58 -3.66
N ARG A 27 18.30 -10.79 -4.46
CA ARG A 27 16.93 -10.45 -4.05
C ARG A 27 16.62 -11.14 -2.72
N SER A 28 16.04 -10.43 -1.77
CA SER A 28 15.63 -11.05 -0.51
C SER A 28 14.44 -11.97 -0.78
N LEU A 29 14.55 -13.23 -0.32
CA LEU A 29 13.45 -14.20 -0.40
C LEU A 29 12.19 -13.67 0.29
N GLU A 30 12.37 -12.93 1.40
CA GLU A 30 11.30 -12.27 2.14
C GLU A 30 10.51 -11.31 1.26
N TYR A 31 11.20 -10.41 0.54
CA TYR A 31 10.53 -9.48 -0.36
C TYR A 31 9.83 -10.20 -1.50
N GLU A 32 10.47 -11.19 -2.12
CA GLU A 32 9.88 -11.92 -3.24
C GLU A 32 8.56 -12.60 -2.84
N VAL A 33 8.51 -13.22 -1.66
CA VAL A 33 7.29 -13.84 -1.15
C VAL A 33 6.19 -12.79 -0.92
N ILE A 34 6.51 -11.68 -0.24
CA ILE A 34 5.52 -10.63 0.06
C ILE A 34 5.04 -9.96 -1.24
N ALA A 35 5.94 -9.66 -2.17
CA ALA A 35 5.62 -9.04 -3.45
C ALA A 35 4.74 -9.95 -4.32
N ASN A 36 5.05 -11.24 -4.39
CA ASN A 36 4.23 -12.21 -5.12
C ASN A 36 2.83 -12.36 -4.52
N LEU A 37 2.69 -12.28 -3.19
CA LEU A 37 1.39 -12.35 -2.53
C LEU A 37 0.58 -11.07 -2.79
N ALA A 38 1.19 -9.90 -2.62
CA ALA A 38 0.55 -8.62 -2.87
C ALA A 38 0.11 -8.47 -4.34
N THR A 39 0.98 -8.82 -5.29
CA THR A 39 0.64 -8.75 -6.73
C THR A 39 -0.52 -9.68 -7.08
N LYS A 40 -0.55 -10.92 -6.57
CA LYS A 40 -1.68 -11.83 -6.81
C LYS A 40 -3.00 -11.35 -6.20
N GLN A 41 -2.95 -10.68 -5.06
CA GLN A 41 -4.15 -10.27 -4.33
C GLN A 41 -4.73 -8.95 -4.86
N TYR A 42 -3.87 -8.00 -5.23
CA TYR A 42 -4.24 -6.62 -5.52
C TYR A 42 -4.04 -6.20 -6.98
N LEU A 43 -3.52 -7.09 -7.83
CA LEU A 43 -3.44 -6.86 -9.27
C LEU A 43 -4.29 -7.87 -10.04
N GLN A 44 -4.93 -7.39 -11.10
CA GLN A 44 -5.61 -8.23 -12.07
C GLN A 44 -5.19 -7.80 -13.48
N GLY A 45 -4.29 -8.57 -14.10
CA GLY A 45 -3.65 -8.14 -15.35
C GLY A 45 -2.92 -6.81 -15.13
N ASP A 46 -3.29 -5.76 -15.86
CA ASP A 46 -2.72 -4.41 -15.71
C ASP A 46 -3.49 -3.47 -14.75
N ALA A 47 -4.65 -3.93 -14.29
CA ALA A 47 -5.48 -3.17 -13.35
C ALA A 47 -4.97 -3.33 -11.90
N ILE A 48 -5.11 -2.25 -11.13
CA ILE A 48 -4.91 -2.26 -9.68
C ILE A 48 -6.29 -2.34 -9.05
N LEU A 49 -6.47 -3.28 -8.13
CA LEU A 49 -7.71 -3.49 -7.37
C LEU A 49 -7.70 -2.57 -6.14
N PHE A 50 -7.97 -1.28 -6.36
CA PHE A 50 -7.97 -0.27 -5.30
C PHE A 50 -9.06 -0.51 -4.24
N ASP A 51 -10.18 -1.11 -4.63
CA ASP A 51 -11.24 -1.56 -3.72
C ASP A 51 -10.70 -2.49 -2.63
N LYS A 52 -9.88 -3.47 -3.03
CA LYS A 52 -9.24 -4.40 -2.09
C LYS A 52 -8.18 -3.72 -1.24
N LEU A 53 -7.36 -2.84 -1.82
CA LEU A 53 -6.33 -2.10 -1.06
C LEU A 53 -6.96 -1.17 -0.02
N LEU A 54 -8.04 -0.48 -0.38
CA LEU A 54 -8.79 0.40 0.51
C LEU A 54 -9.54 -0.37 1.61
N SER A 55 -9.80 -1.66 1.41
CA SER A 55 -10.40 -2.55 2.43
C SER A 55 -9.43 -3.00 3.52
N ILE A 56 -8.11 -2.77 3.36
CA ILE A 56 -7.10 -3.14 4.36
C ILE A 56 -7.37 -2.39 5.68
N PRO A 57 -7.48 -3.09 6.84
CA PRO A 57 -7.73 -2.47 8.13
C PRO A 57 -6.68 -1.42 8.50
N LEU A 58 -7.10 -0.33 9.17
CA LEU A 58 -6.18 0.75 9.58
C LEU A 58 -5.02 0.26 10.45
N ALA A 59 -5.25 -0.75 11.29
CA ALA A 59 -4.22 -1.35 12.14
C ALA A 59 -3.12 -2.08 11.36
N GLU A 60 -3.42 -2.53 10.14
CA GLU A 60 -2.50 -3.26 9.26
C GLU A 60 -1.78 -2.32 8.26
N ARG A 61 -2.16 -1.04 8.22
CA ARG A 61 -1.51 -0.02 7.39
C ARG A 61 -0.22 0.47 8.03
N ILE A 62 0.64 1.17 7.28
CA ILE A 62 1.96 1.62 7.75
C ILE A 62 1.87 2.37 9.10
N PRO A 63 0.97 3.35 9.30
CA PRO A 63 0.80 3.99 10.61
C PRO A 63 0.41 3.01 11.72
N GLY A 64 -0.50 2.07 11.46
CA GLY A 64 -0.90 1.02 12.39
C GLY A 64 0.24 0.06 12.73
N LEU A 65 1.01 -0.36 11.73
CA LEU A 65 2.20 -1.20 11.90
C LEU A 65 3.28 -0.50 12.74
N ILE A 66 3.46 0.81 12.57
CA ILE A 66 4.38 1.59 13.41
C ILE A 66 3.91 1.61 14.86
N ASN A 67 2.61 1.80 15.11
CA ASN A 67 2.05 1.78 16.45
C ASN A 67 2.21 0.40 17.12
N ASN A 68 2.04 -0.69 16.37
CA ASN A 68 2.06 -2.06 16.90
C ASN A 68 3.47 -2.64 17.05
N TYR A 69 4.38 -2.34 16.11
CA TYR A 69 5.68 -2.99 16.00
C TYR A 69 6.88 -2.03 16.08
N GLY A 70 6.63 -0.72 16.10
CA GLY A 70 7.64 0.32 16.22
C GLY A 70 8.22 0.82 14.91
N LEU A 71 8.65 2.08 14.92
CA LEU A 71 9.17 2.81 13.75
C LEU A 71 10.37 2.13 13.10
N GLN A 72 11.30 1.57 13.88
CA GLN A 72 12.51 0.94 13.34
C GLN A 72 12.19 -0.28 12.47
N ARG A 73 11.19 -1.08 12.85
CA ARG A 73 10.79 -2.28 12.08
C ARG A 73 10.09 -1.88 10.79
N ALA A 74 9.15 -0.93 10.87
CA ALA A 74 8.48 -0.38 9.69
C ALA A 74 9.47 0.24 8.69
N HIS A 75 10.41 1.06 9.19
CA HIS A 75 11.48 1.64 8.37
C HIS A 75 12.30 0.57 7.66
N ARG A 76 12.69 -0.50 8.37
CA ARG A 76 13.45 -1.60 7.76
C ARG A 76 12.67 -2.29 6.63
N LEU A 77 11.38 -2.52 6.81
CA LEU A 77 10.52 -3.13 5.78
C LEU A 77 10.37 -2.24 4.54
N ILE A 78 10.06 -0.96 4.74
CA ILE A 78 9.91 0.01 3.64
C ILE A 78 11.24 0.20 2.91
N LYS A 79 12.35 0.29 3.66
CA LYS A 79 13.69 0.34 3.09
C LYS A 79 13.98 -0.89 2.23
N MET A 80 13.63 -2.09 2.70
CA MET A 80 13.80 -3.33 1.92
C MET A 80 13.02 -3.28 0.60
N ILE A 81 11.74 -2.89 0.64
CA ILE A 81 10.89 -2.75 -0.55
C ILE A 81 11.49 -1.75 -1.55
N LEU A 82 11.90 -0.56 -1.07
CA LEU A 82 12.49 0.48 -1.90
C LEU A 82 13.84 0.04 -2.48
N GLN A 83 14.63 -0.69 -1.70
CA GLN A 83 15.92 -1.22 -2.11
C GLN A 83 15.78 -2.23 -3.25
N GLU A 84 14.83 -3.15 -3.13
CA GLU A 84 14.48 -4.13 -4.17
C GLU A 84 13.99 -3.44 -5.45
N PHE A 85 13.17 -2.40 -5.32
CA PHE A 85 12.79 -1.56 -6.44
C PHE A 85 14.00 -0.92 -7.14
N CYS A 86 14.84 -0.22 -6.38
CA CYS A 86 16.01 0.49 -6.91
C CYS A 86 17.01 -0.46 -7.58
N TYR A 87 17.16 -1.69 -7.07
CA TYR A 87 18.06 -2.67 -7.69
C TYR A 87 17.40 -3.41 -8.86
N GLY A 88 16.08 -3.58 -8.85
CA GLY A 88 15.31 -4.27 -9.89
C GLY A 88 15.11 -3.49 -11.20
N ILE A 89 15.21 -2.16 -11.18
CA ILE A 89 15.10 -1.34 -12.40
C ILE A 89 16.36 -1.43 -13.30
N ALA A 90 16.14 -1.39 -14.61
CA ALA A 90 17.16 -1.49 -15.65
C ALA A 90 17.95 -0.17 -15.84
N LEU A 91 18.63 0.27 -14.78
CA LEU A 91 19.50 1.46 -14.79
C LEU A 91 20.92 1.11 -14.31
N PRO A 92 21.94 1.86 -14.76
CA PRO A 92 23.30 1.68 -14.25
C PRO A 92 23.38 2.04 -12.76
N LYS A 93 24.31 1.43 -12.03
CA LYS A 93 24.45 1.63 -10.57
C LYS A 93 24.66 3.11 -10.19
N SER A 94 25.36 3.89 -11.03
CA SER A 94 25.58 5.33 -10.81
C SER A 94 24.30 6.16 -10.89
N ALA A 95 23.27 5.65 -11.56
CA ALA A 95 21.97 6.28 -11.70
C ALA A 95 20.96 5.78 -10.64
N LYS A 96 21.34 4.83 -9.78
CA LYS A 96 20.50 4.31 -8.70
C LYS A 96 20.78 5.07 -7.40
N LEU A 97 19.80 5.06 -6.49
CA LEU A 97 19.98 5.63 -5.16
C LEU A 97 21.06 4.85 -4.38
N THR A 98 21.85 5.57 -3.59
CA THR A 98 22.76 4.95 -2.62
C THR A 98 21.98 4.45 -1.41
N ASP A 99 22.52 3.49 -0.65
CA ASP A 99 21.83 2.92 0.52
C ASP A 99 21.41 3.98 1.55
N THR A 100 22.22 5.04 1.73
CA THR A 100 21.87 6.19 2.58
C THR A 100 20.68 6.98 2.04
N LYS A 101 20.64 7.23 0.72
CA LYS A 101 19.51 7.92 0.07
C LYS A 101 18.25 7.06 0.07
N ILE A 102 18.38 5.75 -0.05
CA ILE A 102 17.26 4.79 0.10
C ILE A 102 16.72 4.87 1.53
N ALA A 103 17.58 4.88 2.55
CA ALA A 103 17.16 4.99 3.94
C ALA A 103 16.43 6.32 4.22
N ALA A 104 16.92 7.44 3.67
CA ALA A 104 16.25 8.74 3.79
C ALA A 104 14.89 8.74 3.07
N CYS A 105 14.83 8.28 1.82
CA CYS A 105 13.59 8.19 1.07
C CYS A 105 12.56 7.27 1.74
N ALA A 106 12.98 6.22 2.45
CA ALA A 106 12.08 5.40 3.24
C ALA A 106 11.42 6.16 4.40
N CYS A 107 12.11 7.15 5.00
CA CYS A 107 11.49 8.04 5.99
C CYS A 107 10.41 8.91 5.35
N ASP A 108 10.69 9.48 4.16
CA ASP A 108 9.73 10.32 3.45
C ASP A 108 8.49 9.51 3.03
N LEU A 109 8.66 8.26 2.61
CA LEU A 109 7.55 7.33 2.34
C LEU A 109 6.70 7.05 3.58
N ILE A 110 7.32 6.94 4.76
CA ILE A 110 6.58 6.80 6.03
C ILE A 110 5.76 8.06 6.28
N LEU A 111 6.34 9.24 6.13
CA LEU A 111 5.64 10.51 6.34
C LEU A 111 4.44 10.63 5.40
N SER A 112 4.63 10.34 4.11
CA SER A 112 3.50 10.32 3.17
C SER A 112 2.44 9.29 3.56
N ALA A 113 2.83 8.10 4.04
CA ALA A 113 1.87 7.09 4.47
C ALA A 113 0.98 7.52 5.66
N TYR A 114 1.42 8.48 6.48
CA TYR A 114 0.58 9.04 7.55
C TYR A 114 -0.53 9.96 7.01
N GLU A 115 -0.33 10.59 5.86
CA GLU A 115 -1.28 11.55 5.28
C GLU A 115 -2.54 10.84 4.73
N ASP A 116 -2.37 9.73 4.00
CA ASP A 116 -3.44 9.03 3.27
C ASP A 116 -3.59 7.55 3.68
N GLN A 117 -3.00 7.19 4.83
CA GLN A 117 -3.07 5.84 5.42
C GLN A 117 -2.67 4.78 4.39
N LEU A 118 -1.42 4.81 3.92
CA LEU A 118 -0.90 3.80 3.00
C LEU A 118 -0.57 2.50 3.73
N SER A 119 -0.82 1.38 3.07
CA SER A 119 -0.39 0.04 3.48
C SER A 119 0.98 -0.31 2.90
N LEU A 120 1.61 -1.41 3.35
CA LEU A 120 2.84 -1.90 2.72
C LEU A 120 2.55 -2.45 1.31
N GLU A 121 1.37 -3.03 1.15
CA GLU A 121 0.81 -3.55 -0.09
C GLU A 121 0.67 -2.43 -1.13
N ASP A 122 0.19 -1.25 -0.73
CA ASP A 122 0.14 -0.05 -1.59
C ASP A 122 1.54 0.28 -2.16
N LEU A 123 2.57 0.30 -1.32
CA LEU A 123 3.94 0.59 -1.76
C LEU A 123 4.47 -0.49 -2.70
N ILE A 124 4.24 -1.76 -2.40
CA ILE A 124 4.68 -2.88 -3.24
C ILE A 124 4.01 -2.81 -4.62
N VAL A 125 2.68 -2.65 -4.65
CA VAL A 125 1.91 -2.52 -5.88
C VAL A 125 2.41 -1.32 -6.67
N PHE A 126 2.58 -0.15 -6.03
CA PHE A 126 3.14 1.03 -6.66
C PHE A 126 4.50 0.73 -7.31
N PHE A 127 5.44 0.14 -6.58
CA PHE A 127 6.79 -0.12 -7.10
C PHE A 127 6.81 -1.15 -8.22
N GLU A 128 5.99 -2.20 -8.18
CA GLU A 128 5.88 -3.16 -9.29
C GLU A 128 5.34 -2.47 -10.56
N ARG A 129 4.28 -1.68 -10.43
CA ARG A 129 3.73 -0.90 -11.55
C ARG A 129 4.68 0.17 -12.06
N ALA A 130 5.48 0.76 -11.17
CA ALA A 130 6.51 1.72 -11.54
C ALA A 130 7.66 1.06 -12.32
N LYS A 131 8.01 -0.20 -12.04
CA LYS A 131 8.99 -0.98 -12.84
C LYS A 131 8.46 -1.24 -14.25
N GLU A 132 7.17 -1.55 -14.38
CA GLU A 132 6.48 -1.74 -15.66
C GLU A 132 6.32 -0.44 -16.45
N GLY A 133 6.46 0.70 -15.76
CA GLY A 133 6.41 2.04 -16.37
C GLY A 133 5.01 2.66 -16.41
N LYS A 134 4.05 2.15 -15.63
CA LYS A 134 2.68 2.69 -15.51
C LYS A 134 2.66 4.19 -15.19
N TYR A 135 3.53 4.62 -14.28
CA TYR A 135 3.70 6.02 -13.86
C TYR A 135 4.78 6.76 -14.67
N GLY A 136 5.10 6.25 -15.85
CA GLY A 136 6.21 6.70 -16.70
C GLY A 136 7.56 6.09 -16.30
N LYS A 137 8.46 5.95 -17.27
CA LYS A 137 9.80 5.35 -17.05
C LYS A 137 10.72 6.28 -16.25
N PHE A 138 11.58 5.71 -15.42
CA PHE A 138 12.70 6.42 -14.81
C PHE A 138 13.80 6.61 -15.86
N LYS A 139 13.90 7.82 -16.43
CA LYS A 139 14.93 8.16 -17.41
C LYS A 139 16.13 8.78 -16.67
N GLY A 140 17.30 8.18 -16.80
CA GLY A 140 18.51 8.69 -16.17
C GLY A 140 18.59 8.36 -14.68
N MET A 141 18.92 9.34 -13.84
CA MET A 141 19.14 9.15 -12.41
C MET A 141 17.82 9.07 -11.64
N VAL A 142 17.66 8.01 -10.85
CA VAL A 142 16.58 7.91 -9.86
C VAL A 142 16.93 8.83 -8.70
N THR A 143 16.06 9.79 -8.46
CA THR A 143 16.14 10.70 -7.32
C THR A 143 14.98 10.45 -6.37
N HIS A 144 15.15 10.81 -5.10
CA HIS A 144 14.07 10.87 -4.12
C HIS A 144 12.83 11.58 -4.71
N PHE A 145 13.03 12.78 -5.26
CA PHE A 145 11.97 13.57 -5.90
C PHE A 145 11.23 12.80 -7.00
N SER A 146 11.95 12.09 -7.87
CA SER A 146 11.33 11.33 -8.96
C SER A 146 10.44 10.18 -8.47
N ILE A 147 10.77 9.58 -7.31
CA ILE A 147 9.97 8.53 -6.70
C ILE A 147 8.71 9.14 -6.10
N MET A 148 8.85 10.21 -5.30
CA MET A 148 7.71 10.86 -4.65
C MET A 148 6.73 11.46 -5.66
N GLN A 149 7.22 12.06 -6.75
CA GLN A 149 6.35 12.58 -7.81
C GLN A 149 5.50 11.48 -8.46
N LYS A 150 6.08 10.30 -8.70
CA LYS A 150 5.34 9.16 -9.26
C LYS A 150 4.41 8.52 -8.23
N LEU A 151 4.81 8.50 -6.96
CA LEU A 151 3.95 8.07 -5.88
C LEU A 151 2.73 8.98 -5.76
N GLU A 152 2.89 10.28 -5.96
CA GLU A 152 1.76 11.22 -5.95
C GLU A 152 0.72 10.87 -7.02
N GLN A 153 1.15 10.48 -8.23
CA GLN A 153 0.22 9.98 -9.25
C GLN A 153 -0.56 8.75 -8.76
N TYR A 154 0.12 7.78 -8.13
CA TYR A 154 -0.54 6.62 -7.53
C TYR A 154 -1.55 7.01 -6.46
N ARG A 155 -1.23 8.00 -5.62
CA ARG A 155 -2.11 8.49 -4.55
C ARG A 155 -3.34 9.21 -5.09
N ILE A 156 -3.20 9.95 -6.19
CA ILE A 156 -4.33 10.55 -6.91
C ILE A 156 -5.24 9.44 -7.44
N ASP A 157 -4.70 8.47 -8.18
CA ASP A 157 -5.48 7.34 -8.73
C ASP A 157 -6.23 6.59 -7.61
N ARG A 158 -5.58 6.37 -6.46
CA ARG A 158 -6.15 5.73 -5.28
C ARG A 158 -7.26 6.57 -4.63
N SER A 159 -7.07 7.88 -4.56
CA SER A 159 -8.04 8.82 -4.01
C SER A 159 -9.29 8.89 -4.87
N GLU A 160 -9.13 8.93 -6.19
CA GLU A 160 -10.26 8.86 -7.14
C GLU A 160 -11.05 7.56 -6.96
N ALA A 161 -10.37 6.42 -6.82
CA ALA A 161 -11.02 5.15 -6.54
C ALA A 161 -11.78 5.15 -5.20
N TYR A 162 -11.22 5.79 -4.17
CA TYR A 162 -11.89 5.94 -2.88
C TYR A 162 -13.19 6.74 -2.98
N TYR A 163 -13.17 7.90 -3.65
CA TYR A 163 -14.38 8.71 -3.83
C TYR A 163 -15.45 7.96 -4.63
N LYS A 164 -15.05 7.26 -5.68
CA LYS A 164 -15.96 6.43 -6.46
C LYS A 164 -16.64 5.34 -5.61
N LEU A 165 -15.87 4.61 -4.79
CA LEU A 165 -16.40 3.58 -3.89
C LEU A 165 -17.35 4.16 -2.85
N LYS A 166 -17.02 5.34 -2.32
CA LYS A 166 -17.86 6.05 -1.37
C LYS A 166 -19.20 6.44 -2.01
N ASP A 167 -19.16 7.00 -3.22
CA ASP A 167 -20.36 7.39 -3.96
C ASP A 167 -21.25 6.17 -4.28
N GLU A 168 -20.64 5.04 -4.64
CA GLU A 168 -21.33 3.77 -4.87
C GLU A 168 -22.04 3.26 -3.59
N GLN A 169 -21.35 3.31 -2.45
CA GLN A 169 -21.93 2.93 -1.14
C GLN A 169 -23.08 3.86 -0.75
N GLU A 170 -22.92 5.18 -0.92
CA GLU A 170 -24.00 6.14 -0.64
C GLU A 170 -25.21 5.93 -1.56
N ALA A 171 -24.99 5.64 -2.84
CA ALA A 171 -26.06 5.32 -3.77
C ALA A 171 -26.80 4.03 -3.39
N GLN A 172 -26.08 3.00 -2.92
CA GLN A 172 -26.68 1.76 -2.44
C GLN A 172 -27.51 2.00 -1.16
N LEU A 173 -26.98 2.75 -0.19
CA LEU A 173 -27.71 3.11 1.03
C LEU A 173 -28.97 3.93 0.73
N LYS A 174 -28.92 4.85 -0.23
CA LYS A 174 -30.10 5.62 -0.67
C LYS A 174 -31.18 4.70 -1.25
N LYS A 175 -30.82 3.73 -2.08
CA LYS A 175 -31.77 2.72 -2.61
C LYS A 175 -32.37 1.85 -1.51
N MET A 176 -31.57 1.46 -0.50
CA MET A 176 -32.07 0.67 0.63
C MET A 176 -32.97 1.48 1.57
N ASN A 177 -32.76 2.79 1.65
CA ASN A 177 -33.55 3.72 2.47
C ASN A 177 -34.77 4.31 1.73
N GLU A 178 -35.14 3.78 0.56
CA GLU A 178 -36.47 3.97 -0.04
C GLU A 178 -37.54 3.19 0.76
N PHE A 179 -37.60 3.44 2.07
CA PHE A 179 -38.83 3.22 2.83
C PHE A 179 -39.83 4.30 2.41
N PRO A 180 -41.12 3.97 2.24
CA PRO A 180 -42.13 4.96 1.88
C PRO A 180 -42.05 6.09 2.91
N ARG A 181 -41.87 7.32 2.44
CA ARG A 181 -41.88 8.49 3.33
C ARG A 181 -43.17 8.44 4.13
N ILE A 182 -43.09 8.69 5.44
CA ILE A 182 -44.25 8.85 6.32
C ILE A 182 -45.09 10.00 5.74
N GLY A 183 -46.09 9.67 4.90
CA GLY A 183 -46.80 10.64 4.07
C GLY A 183 -47.21 10.12 2.68
N GLU A 184 -46.65 9.01 2.18
CA GLU A 184 -47.26 8.31 1.05
C GLU A 184 -48.54 7.62 1.54
N VAL A 185 -49.66 8.28 1.26
CA VAL A 185 -51.00 7.76 1.51
C VAL A 185 -51.17 6.50 0.68
N ARG A 186 -50.92 5.34 1.29
CA ARG A 186 -51.39 4.06 0.72
C ARG A 186 -52.90 4.15 0.62
N ILE A 187 -53.43 3.90 -0.58
CA ILE A 187 -54.87 3.83 -0.80
C ILE A 187 -55.38 2.69 0.10
N ILE A 188 -56.44 2.96 0.88
CA ILE A 188 -57.02 2.07 1.90
C ILE A 188 -57.26 0.64 1.37
N GLY A 189 -57.46 0.47 0.06
CA GLY A 189 -57.62 -0.84 -0.59
C GLY A 189 -56.43 -1.80 -0.49
N GLU A 190 -55.19 -1.32 -0.35
CA GLU A 190 -54.02 -2.20 -0.23
C GLU A 190 -53.79 -2.72 1.20
N ILE A 191 -54.30 -1.99 2.20
CA ILE A 191 -54.19 -2.38 3.62
C ILE A 191 -55.18 -3.51 3.95
N MET A 192 -56.30 -3.60 3.23
CA MET A 192 -57.34 -4.61 3.48
C MET A 192 -57.00 -6.01 2.97
N ASN A 193 -56.06 -6.17 2.02
CA ASN A 193 -55.65 -7.49 1.52
C ASN A 193 -54.68 -8.23 2.45
N GLY A 194 -54.08 -7.55 3.44
CA GLY A 194 -53.16 -8.14 4.42
C GLY A 194 -53.78 -8.39 5.80
N ALA A 195 -55.03 -7.96 6.02
CA ALA A 195 -55.73 -8.20 7.27
C ALA A 195 -56.46 -9.55 7.19
N GLU A 196 -55.88 -10.59 7.78
CA GLU A 196 -56.66 -11.78 8.14
C GLU A 196 -57.82 -11.32 9.03
N ILE A 197 -59.05 -11.48 8.55
CA ILE A 197 -60.26 -11.27 9.33
C ILE A 197 -60.27 -12.35 10.42
N ILE A 198 -59.81 -12.01 11.63
CA ILE A 198 -59.96 -12.87 12.80
C ILE A 198 -61.44 -12.85 13.16
N ASP A 199 -62.13 -13.91 12.76
CA ASP A 199 -63.52 -14.15 13.09
C ASP A 199 -63.67 -14.40 14.61
N MET A 200 -64.00 -13.35 15.35
CA MET A 200 -64.14 -13.35 16.81
C MET A 200 -65.29 -14.22 17.33
N VAL A 201 -66.07 -14.86 16.46
CA VAL A 201 -67.22 -15.70 16.85
C VAL A 201 -66.82 -17.16 17.08
N LYS A 202 -65.65 -17.61 16.60
CA LYS A 202 -65.15 -18.99 16.86
C LYS A 202 -64.40 -19.09 18.19
N ARG A 203 -65.16 -19.17 19.30
CA ARG A 203 -64.66 -19.76 20.55
C ARG A 203 -64.26 -21.21 20.27
N LYS A 204 -62.96 -21.50 20.29
CA LYS A 204 -62.46 -22.89 20.39
C LYS A 204 -62.83 -23.42 21.77
N SER A 205 -63.81 -24.32 21.82
CA SER A 205 -63.96 -25.28 22.91
C SER A 205 -62.99 -26.44 22.68
N GLY A 206 -62.17 -26.75 23.69
CA GLY A 206 -61.22 -27.86 23.68
C GLY A 206 -60.03 -27.54 24.56
#